data_AF-X1HR91-F1
#
_entry.id   AF-X1HR91-F1
#
_cell.length_a   1.000
_cell.length_b   1.000
_cell.length_c   1.000
_cell.angle_alpha   90.00
_cell.angle_beta   90.00
_cell.angle_gamma   90.00
#
_symmetry.space_group_name_H-M   'P 1'
#
loop_
_entity.id
_entity.type
_entity.pdbx_description
1 polymer ?
#
loop_
_entity_poly.entity_id
_entity_poly.type
_entity_poly.pdbx_seq_one_letter_code
_entity_poly.pdbx_strand_id
1 'polypeptide(L)'
;YNSKLHQSNLKLADKALAISPIHELILFNILQNSDGAKYSDILKFFSSFGVKTEISFRTIVKKLREEDIIYKGNLSSDYEQILKNILQNPKLEYPLTLSVREAYKKFQFLGYKFPSELMDFFKKLANKYPGFISLSPSKIGDASDLITFKEIFIDQIKFYKNNNWDLK
;
A
#
# COMPACT_ATOMS: atom_id res chain seq x y z
N TYR A 1 -30.00 5.58 -7.85
CA TYR A 1 -29.56 4.39 -8.61
C TYR A 1 -28.10 3.94 -8.32
N ASN A 2 -27.41 4.44 -7.28
CA ASN A 2 -25.98 4.14 -7.01
C ASN A 2 -25.68 3.27 -5.77
N SER A 3 -26.67 2.88 -4.97
CA SER A 3 -26.42 2.14 -3.71
C SER A 3 -26.10 0.65 -3.93
N LYS A 4 -26.76 -0.01 -4.91
CA LYS A 4 -26.57 -1.44 -5.18
C LYS A 4 -25.21 -1.78 -5.79
N LEU A 5 -24.69 -0.91 -6.66
CA LEU A 5 -23.40 -1.10 -7.33
C LEU A 5 -22.22 -0.87 -6.37
N HIS A 6 -22.38 0.02 -5.39
CA HIS A 6 -21.41 0.24 -4.34
C HIS A 6 -21.36 -0.93 -3.34
N GLN A 7 -22.52 -1.45 -2.94
CA GLN A 7 -22.62 -2.62 -2.05
C GLN A 7 -22.11 -3.92 -2.70
N SER A 8 -22.30 -4.13 -4.01
CA SER A 8 -21.77 -5.31 -4.71
C SER A 8 -20.24 -5.27 -4.81
N ASN A 9 -19.66 -4.08 -5.04
CA ASN A 9 -18.21 -3.90 -5.10
C ASN A 9 -17.55 -4.08 -3.72
N LEU A 10 -18.20 -3.63 -2.63
CA LEU A 10 -17.74 -3.87 -1.27
C LEU A 10 -17.74 -5.38 -0.94
N LYS A 11 -18.85 -6.09 -1.18
CA LYS A 11 -18.94 -7.55 -0.93
C LYS A 11 -17.93 -8.38 -1.74
N LEU A 12 -17.59 -7.97 -2.96
CA LEU A 12 -16.56 -8.62 -3.79
C LEU A 12 -15.14 -8.28 -3.33
N ALA A 13 -14.89 -7.06 -2.82
CA ALA A 13 -13.63 -6.68 -2.22
C ALA A 13 -13.37 -7.42 -0.90
N ASP A 14 -14.42 -7.67 -0.11
CA ASP A 14 -14.32 -8.37 1.18
C ASP A 14 -14.01 -9.87 1.00
N LYS A 15 -14.55 -10.51 -0.04
CA LYS A 15 -14.13 -11.88 -0.42
C LYS A 15 -12.68 -11.96 -0.90
N ALA A 16 -12.18 -10.91 -1.57
CA ALA A 16 -10.79 -10.83 -2.02
C ALA A 16 -9.78 -10.57 -0.87
N LEU A 17 -10.27 -10.15 0.30
CA LEU A 17 -9.51 -9.90 1.52
C LEU A 17 -9.82 -10.93 2.62
N ALA A 18 -10.22 -12.15 2.25
CA ALA A 18 -10.35 -13.23 3.22
C ALA A 18 -8.99 -13.48 3.90
N ILE A 19 -8.91 -13.17 5.19
CA ILE A 19 -7.68 -13.23 6.00
C ILE A 19 -7.95 -14.15 7.18
N SER A 20 -6.99 -15.03 7.47
CA SER A 20 -7.05 -15.91 8.64
C SER A 20 -7.07 -15.09 9.93
N PRO A 21 -7.92 -15.44 10.92
CA PRO A 21 -7.87 -14.83 12.26
C PRO A 21 -6.47 -14.86 12.90
N ILE A 22 -5.65 -15.87 12.56
CA ILE A 22 -4.27 -15.98 13.04
C ILE A 22 -3.42 -14.78 12.58
N HIS A 23 -3.59 -14.33 11.33
CA HIS A 23 -2.85 -13.18 10.81
C HIS A 23 -3.26 -11.87 11.51
N GLU A 24 -4.54 -11.76 11.85
CA GLU A 24 -5.05 -10.62 12.63
C GLU A 24 -4.46 -10.61 14.05
N LEU A 25 -4.39 -11.77 14.71
CA LEU A 25 -3.75 -11.91 16.03
C LEU A 25 -2.25 -11.59 15.98
N ILE A 26 -1.55 -12.01 14.92
CA ILE A 26 -0.13 -11.65 14.71
C ILE A 26 0.01 -10.13 14.64
N LEU A 27 -0.79 -9.46 13.80
CA LEU A 27 -0.74 -8.01 13.66
C LEU A 27 -1.12 -7.29 14.96
N PHE A 28 -2.15 -7.75 15.66
CA PHE A 28 -2.54 -7.24 16.97
C PHE A 28 -1.37 -7.28 17.96
N ASN A 29 -0.68 -8.42 18.06
CA ASN A 29 0.45 -8.58 18.97
C ASN A 29 1.61 -7.62 18.64
N ILE A 30 1.88 -7.37 17.36
CA ILE A 30 2.91 -6.40 16.96
C ILE A 30 2.52 -4.99 17.43
N LEU A 31 1.28 -4.58 17.18
CA LEU A 31 0.82 -3.22 17.47
C LEU A 31 0.57 -2.98 18.96
N GLN A 32 0.17 -4.01 19.71
CA GLN A 32 -0.03 -3.93 21.16
C GLN A 32 1.29 -3.73 21.91
N ASN A 33 2.39 -4.29 21.39
CA ASN A 33 3.71 -4.26 22.04
C ASN A 33 4.65 -3.19 21.46
N SER A 34 4.15 -2.26 20.65
CA SER A 34 4.96 -1.22 20.02
C SER A 34 4.34 0.17 20.15
N ASP A 35 5.16 1.19 20.40
CA ASP A 35 4.75 2.60 20.26
C ASP A 35 4.81 3.04 18.79
N GLY A 36 4.01 2.35 17.98
CA GLY A 36 3.95 2.47 16.54
C GLY A 36 4.94 1.55 15.82
N ALA A 37 4.40 0.58 15.07
CA ALA A 37 5.21 -0.34 14.27
C ALA A 37 5.42 0.19 12.85
N LYS A 38 6.62 0.06 12.29
CA LYS A 38 6.87 0.33 10.87
C LYS A 38 6.40 -0.84 10.01
N TYR A 39 6.12 -0.57 8.75
CA TYR A 39 5.73 -1.62 7.80
C TYR A 39 6.77 -2.72 7.69
N SER A 40 8.05 -2.34 7.55
CA SER A 40 9.18 -3.26 7.46
C SER A 40 9.31 -4.17 8.70
N ASP A 41 9.02 -3.66 9.90
CA ASP A 41 9.03 -4.45 11.13
C ASP A 41 7.83 -5.42 11.20
N ILE A 42 6.66 -4.96 10.75
CA ILE A 42 5.48 -5.82 10.63
C ILE A 42 5.77 -6.98 9.66
N LEU A 43 6.34 -6.69 8.49
CA LEU A 43 6.68 -7.70 7.49
C LEU A 43 7.69 -8.73 8.03
N LYS A 44 8.74 -8.28 8.73
CA LYS A 44 9.71 -9.19 9.37
C LYS A 44 9.03 -10.12 10.37
N PHE A 45 8.17 -9.59 11.23
CA PHE A 45 7.47 -10.40 12.21
C PHE A 45 6.50 -11.39 11.56
N PHE A 46 5.73 -10.98 10.55
CA PHE A 46 4.91 -11.92 9.78
C PHE A 46 5.75 -13.03 9.12
N SER A 47 6.91 -12.68 8.55
CA SER A 47 7.80 -13.63 7.89
C SER A 47 8.36 -14.67 8.85
N SER A 48 8.55 -14.36 10.14
CA SER A 48 9.00 -15.35 11.13
C SER A 48 7.95 -16.43 11.42
N PHE A 49 6.68 -16.20 11.05
CA PHE A 49 5.61 -17.21 11.07
C PHE A 49 5.36 -17.85 9.70
N GLY A 50 6.24 -17.63 8.71
CA GLY A 50 6.08 -18.15 7.35
C GLY A 50 4.97 -17.47 6.54
N VAL A 51 4.48 -16.31 6.97
CA VAL A 51 3.42 -15.58 6.28
C VAL A 51 4.02 -14.74 5.15
N LYS A 52 3.45 -14.88 3.95
CA LYS A 52 3.88 -14.13 2.76
C LYS A 52 3.56 -12.64 2.89
N THR A 53 4.45 -11.79 2.37
CA THR A 53 4.29 -10.31 2.33
C THR A 53 2.93 -9.85 1.82
N GLU A 54 2.41 -10.52 0.78
CA GLU A 54 1.08 -10.22 0.21
C GLU A 54 -0.05 -10.40 1.24
N ILE A 55 0.02 -11.45 2.06
CA ILE A 55 -0.97 -11.74 3.10
C ILE A 55 -0.85 -10.71 4.23
N SER A 56 0.38 -10.38 4.65
CA SER A 56 0.64 -9.33 5.64
C SER A 56 0.08 -7.98 5.18
N PHE A 57 0.32 -7.63 3.91
CA PHE A 57 -0.21 -6.44 3.28
C PHE A 57 -1.74 -6.42 3.31
N ARG A 58 -2.39 -7.48 2.82
CA ARG A 58 -3.85 -7.59 2.85
C ARG A 58 -4.41 -7.44 4.26
N THR A 59 -3.75 -8.06 5.25
CA THR A 59 -4.12 -7.97 6.67
C THR A 59 -4.12 -6.54 7.18
N ILE A 60 -3.06 -5.79 6.89
CA ILE A 60 -2.98 -4.37 7.26
C ILE A 60 -4.05 -3.56 6.54
N VAL A 61 -4.24 -3.74 5.22
CA VAL A 61 -5.27 -2.99 4.46
C VAL A 61 -6.66 -3.25 4.98
N LYS A 62 -7.00 -4.52 5.25
CA LYS A 62 -8.30 -4.87 5.82
C LYS A 62 -8.51 -4.12 7.13
N LYS A 63 -7.53 -4.16 8.03
CA LYS A 63 -7.64 -3.53 9.36
C LYS A 63 -7.60 -2.00 9.32
N LEU A 64 -6.93 -1.40 8.36
CA LEU A 64 -7.06 0.03 8.07
C LEU A 64 -8.45 0.40 7.57
N ARG A 65 -9.07 -0.44 6.72
CA ARG A 65 -10.44 -0.22 6.20
C ARG A 65 -11.51 -0.43 7.26
N GLU A 66 -11.29 -1.34 8.19
CA GLU A 66 -12.14 -1.59 9.36
C GLU A 66 -11.96 -0.52 10.46
N GLU A 67 -11.00 0.40 10.27
CA GLU A 67 -10.62 1.40 11.27
C GLU A 67 -10.10 0.79 12.60
N ASP A 68 -9.73 -0.50 12.59
CA ASP A 68 -9.07 -1.20 13.69
C ASP A 68 -7.62 -0.74 13.88
N ILE A 69 -7.00 -0.25 12.79
CA ILE A 69 -5.66 0.33 12.76
C ILE A 69 -5.74 1.74 12.22
N ILE A 70 -4.92 2.62 12.78
CA ILE A 70 -4.60 3.91 12.18
C ILE A 70 -3.12 3.96 11.81
N TYR A 71 -2.77 4.80 10.85
CA TYR A 71 -1.40 5.10 10.51
C TYR A 71 -1.09 6.58 10.77
N LYS A 72 0.14 6.88 11.19
CA LYS A 72 0.66 8.24 11.35
C LYS A 72 2.00 8.35 10.67
N GLY A 73 2.30 9.49 10.07
CA GLY A 73 3.58 9.77 9.43
C GLY A 73 3.61 11.20 8.90
N ASN A 74 4.80 11.74 8.67
CA ASN A 74 4.97 13.03 8.00
C ASN A 74 4.99 12.80 6.49
N LEU A 75 3.81 12.84 5.87
CA LEU A 75 3.62 12.49 4.46
C LEU A 75 3.53 13.75 3.60
N SER A 76 4.14 13.73 2.42
CA SER A 76 3.80 14.74 1.40
C SER A 76 2.41 14.48 0.86
N SER A 77 1.65 15.56 0.57
CA SER A 77 0.31 15.48 -0.05
C SER A 77 0.28 14.55 -1.27
N ASP A 78 1.31 14.63 -2.10
CA ASP A 78 1.51 13.77 -3.27
C ASP A 78 1.49 12.27 -2.95
N TYR A 79 2.19 11.88 -1.87
CA TYR A 79 2.26 10.49 -1.45
C TYR A 79 0.94 10.05 -0.80
N GLU A 80 0.29 10.91 -0.03
CA GLU A 80 -1.03 10.62 0.57
C GLU A 80 -2.08 10.32 -0.50
N GLN A 81 -2.08 11.07 -1.61
CA GLN A 81 -2.99 10.82 -2.72
C GLN A 81 -2.76 9.45 -3.38
N ILE A 82 -1.48 9.07 -3.59
CA ILE A 82 -1.12 7.75 -4.10
C ILE A 82 -1.53 6.65 -3.12
N LEU A 83 -1.18 6.80 -1.84
CA LEU A 83 -1.49 5.84 -0.80
C LEU A 83 -3.00 5.62 -0.71
N LYS A 84 -3.80 6.69 -0.72
CA LYS A 84 -5.26 6.60 -0.70
C LYS A 84 -5.80 5.82 -1.90
N ASN A 85 -5.30 6.08 -3.11
CA ASN A 85 -5.70 5.34 -4.30
C ASN A 85 -5.33 3.85 -4.22
N ILE A 86 -4.14 3.54 -3.70
CA ILE A 86 -3.66 2.17 -3.51
C ILE A 86 -4.54 1.42 -2.50
N LEU A 87 -4.84 2.05 -1.35
CA LEU A 87 -5.69 1.45 -0.31
C LEU A 87 -7.12 1.18 -0.78
N GLN A 88 -7.62 1.98 -1.73
CA GLN A 88 -8.93 1.78 -2.36
C GLN A 88 -8.93 0.64 -3.41
N ASN A 89 -7.76 0.17 -3.84
CA ASN A 89 -7.59 -0.89 -4.84
C ASN A 89 -6.85 -2.11 -4.25
N PRO A 90 -7.48 -2.89 -3.35
CA PRO A 90 -6.82 -3.98 -2.61
C PRO A 90 -6.41 -5.19 -3.46
N LYS A 91 -6.80 -5.22 -4.75
CA LYS A 91 -6.42 -6.29 -5.69
C LYS A 91 -5.00 -6.15 -6.24
N LEU A 92 -4.27 -5.12 -5.82
CA LEU A 92 -2.91 -4.91 -6.28
C LEU A 92 -1.96 -5.84 -5.54
N GLU A 93 -1.28 -6.69 -6.31
CA GLU A 93 -0.17 -7.51 -5.84
C GLU A 93 1.10 -6.64 -5.78
N TYR A 94 1.85 -6.77 -4.69
CA TYR A 94 3.10 -6.04 -4.47
C TYR A 94 4.26 -7.02 -4.27
N PRO A 95 5.46 -6.71 -4.81
CA PRO A 95 5.81 -5.49 -5.53
C PRO A 95 5.11 -5.35 -6.89
N LEU A 96 4.77 -4.11 -7.27
CA LEU A 96 4.03 -3.81 -8.50
C LEU A 96 4.94 -3.10 -9.49
N THR A 97 5.14 -3.67 -10.68
CA THR A 97 5.90 -3.03 -11.77
C THR A 97 4.95 -2.61 -12.89
N LEU A 98 5.08 -1.37 -13.35
CA LEU A 98 4.30 -0.78 -14.43
C LEU A 98 5.23 -0.05 -15.40
N SER A 99 4.92 -0.13 -16.69
CA SER A 99 5.49 0.82 -17.65
C SER A 99 4.98 2.24 -17.38
N VAL A 100 5.71 3.26 -17.84
CA VAL A 100 5.27 4.67 -17.75
C VAL A 100 3.86 4.85 -18.33
N ARG A 101 3.55 4.18 -19.43
CA ARG A 101 2.24 4.28 -20.09
C ARG A 101 1.12 3.69 -19.23
N GLU A 102 1.36 2.58 -18.54
CA GLU A 102 0.39 1.98 -17.62
C GLU A 102 0.23 2.83 -16.37
N ALA A 103 1.34 3.32 -15.81
CA ALA A 103 1.31 4.23 -14.67
C ALA A 103 0.54 5.51 -15.01
N TYR A 104 0.74 6.09 -16.20
CA TYR A 104 0.01 7.28 -16.65
C TYR A 104 -1.50 7.09 -16.67
N LYS A 105 -1.97 5.93 -17.15
CA LYS A 105 -3.39 5.59 -17.11
C LYS A 105 -3.89 5.39 -15.68
N LYS A 106 -3.12 4.71 -14.85
CA LYS A 106 -3.52 4.34 -13.48
C LYS A 106 -3.54 5.52 -12.52
N PHE A 107 -2.60 6.45 -12.68
CA PHE A 107 -2.41 7.63 -11.84
C PHE A 107 -2.91 8.92 -12.52
N GLN A 108 -3.83 8.81 -13.48
CA GLN A 108 -4.43 9.97 -14.16
C GLN A 108 -5.04 11.00 -13.19
N PHE A 109 -5.45 10.56 -12.00
CA PHE A 109 -6.02 11.43 -10.96
C PHE A 109 -5.02 12.47 -10.42
N LEU A 110 -3.72 12.27 -10.63
CA LEU A 110 -2.69 13.25 -10.27
C LEU A 110 -2.69 14.48 -11.21
N GLY A 111 -3.41 14.42 -12.33
CA GLY A 111 -3.64 15.59 -13.20
C GLY A 111 -2.48 15.97 -14.13
N TYR A 112 -1.45 15.13 -14.26
CA TYR A 112 -0.36 15.35 -15.20
C TYR A 112 -0.83 15.30 -16.64
N LYS A 113 -0.32 16.20 -17.49
CA LYS A 113 -0.71 16.30 -18.89
C LYS A 113 0.09 15.37 -19.80
N PHE A 114 1.30 15.01 -19.37
CA PHE A 114 2.22 14.21 -20.15
C PHE A 114 2.88 13.10 -19.31
N PRO A 115 3.21 11.94 -19.92
CA PRO A 115 3.93 10.86 -19.23
C PRO A 115 5.29 11.30 -18.65
N SER A 116 5.97 12.26 -19.26
CA SER A 116 7.25 12.79 -18.77
C SER A 116 7.11 13.54 -17.44
N GLU A 117 6.06 14.36 -17.28
CA GLU A 117 5.76 15.05 -16.01
C GLU A 117 5.53 14.04 -14.88
N LEU A 118 4.80 12.97 -15.17
CA LEU A 118 4.58 11.88 -14.23
C LEU A 118 5.89 11.16 -13.88
N MET A 119 6.80 10.98 -14.84
CA MET A 119 8.11 10.39 -14.55
C MET A 119 8.98 11.29 -13.68
N ASP A 120 8.98 12.60 -13.90
CA ASP A 120 9.72 13.54 -13.05
C ASP A 120 9.16 13.58 -11.64
N PHE A 121 7.84 13.45 -11.50
CA PHE A 121 7.18 13.24 -10.22
C PHE A 121 7.65 11.95 -9.54
N PHE A 122 7.65 10.81 -10.23
CA PHE A 122 8.12 9.55 -9.64
C PHE A 122 9.61 9.57 -9.31
N LYS A 123 10.46 10.30 -10.05
CA LYS A 123 11.88 10.52 -9.68
C LYS A 123 11.98 11.26 -8.35
N LYS A 124 11.19 12.32 -8.16
CA LYS A 124 11.15 13.06 -6.89
C LYS A 124 10.72 12.16 -5.73
N LEU A 125 9.70 11.32 -5.94
CA LEU A 125 9.26 10.35 -4.94
C LEU A 125 10.32 9.28 -4.65
N ALA A 126 10.99 8.75 -5.66
CA ALA A 126 12.07 7.76 -5.51
C ALA A 126 13.22 8.32 -4.67
N ASN A 127 13.60 9.57 -4.91
CA ASN A 127 14.64 10.24 -4.14
C ASN A 127 14.23 10.47 -2.68
N LYS A 128 12.96 10.83 -2.45
CA LYS A 128 12.43 11.10 -1.11
C LYS A 128 12.18 9.80 -0.32
N TYR A 129 11.75 8.74 -0.98
CA TYR A 129 11.35 7.47 -0.39
C TYR A 129 11.94 6.28 -1.19
N PRO A 130 13.24 6.00 -1.07
CA PRO A 130 13.93 4.99 -1.90
C PRO A 130 13.43 3.54 -1.69
N GLY A 131 12.80 3.25 -0.54
CA GLY A 131 12.15 1.96 -0.27
C GLY A 131 10.78 1.81 -0.93
N PHE A 132 10.13 2.92 -1.29
CA PHE A 132 8.78 2.91 -1.88
C PHE A 132 8.80 2.50 -3.34
N ILE A 133 9.65 3.15 -4.12
CA ILE A 133 9.59 3.14 -5.58
C ILE A 133 11.00 3.08 -6.16
N SER A 134 11.19 2.26 -7.18
CA SER A 134 12.38 2.25 -8.01
C SER A 134 12.03 2.46 -9.48
N LEU A 135 12.92 3.16 -10.16
CA LEU A 135 12.83 3.40 -11.59
C LEU A 135 13.92 2.60 -12.27
N SER A 136 13.58 1.82 -13.28
CA SER A 136 14.52 0.97 -14.01
C SER A 136 14.20 0.97 -15.50
N PRO A 137 15.20 0.73 -16.37
CA PRO A 137 14.94 0.55 -17.78
C PRO A 137 14.50 -0.89 -18.07
N SER A 138 13.59 -1.07 -19.01
CA SER A 138 13.13 -2.36 -19.51
C SER A 138 14.20 -3.09 -20.33
N LYS A 139 15.18 -2.35 -20.84
CA LYS A 139 16.33 -2.85 -21.60
C LYS A 139 17.63 -2.21 -21.11
N ILE A 140 18.71 -2.98 -21.15
CA ILE A 140 20.03 -2.51 -20.76
C ILE A 140 20.46 -1.38 -21.70
N GLY A 141 20.87 -0.24 -21.13
CA GLY A 141 21.33 0.93 -21.88
C GLY A 141 20.24 1.96 -22.22
N ASP A 142 18.97 1.63 -21.99
CA ASP A 142 17.85 2.54 -22.24
C ASP A 142 17.54 3.45 -21.04
N ALA A 143 16.74 4.48 -21.28
CA ALA A 143 16.19 5.32 -20.22
C ALA A 143 15.19 4.54 -19.36
N SER A 144 15.05 4.91 -18.09
CA SER A 144 14.08 4.27 -17.19
C SER A 144 12.65 4.48 -17.67
N ASP A 145 11.98 3.38 -17.97
CA ASP A 145 10.59 3.32 -18.45
C ASP A 145 9.71 2.38 -17.60
N LEU A 146 10.30 1.67 -16.64
CA LEU A 146 9.60 0.85 -15.66
C LEU A 146 9.62 1.53 -14.29
N ILE A 147 8.45 1.52 -13.67
CA ILE A 147 8.19 2.03 -12.33
C ILE A 147 7.80 0.83 -11.46
N THR A 148 8.63 0.49 -10.49
CA THR A 148 8.37 -0.58 -9.52
C THR A 148 8.06 0.00 -8.16
N PHE A 149 6.84 -0.20 -7.67
CA PHE A 149 6.45 0.04 -6.29
C PHE A 149 6.85 -1.20 -5.48
N LYS A 150 7.94 -1.10 -4.72
CA LYS A 150 8.49 -2.22 -3.94
C LYS A 150 7.62 -2.51 -2.72
N GLU A 151 7.24 -1.45 -2.04
CA GLU A 151 6.41 -1.46 -0.84
C GLU A 151 5.37 -0.36 -0.97
N ILE A 152 4.22 -0.51 -0.31
CA ILE A 152 3.19 0.54 -0.33
C ILE A 152 3.45 1.56 0.75
N PHE A 153 3.81 1.09 1.94
CA PHE A 153 3.95 1.92 3.12
C PHE A 153 5.41 2.26 3.32
N ILE A 154 5.73 3.55 3.29
CA ILE A 154 7.08 4.03 3.54
C ILE A 154 7.45 3.87 5.01
N ASP A 155 8.74 3.72 5.32
CA ASP A 155 9.24 3.56 6.70
C ASP A 155 8.93 4.75 7.64
N GLN A 156 8.51 5.90 7.08
CA GLN A 156 8.04 7.05 7.84
C GLN A 156 6.61 6.87 8.38
N ILE A 157 5.88 5.88 7.88
CA ILE A 157 4.58 5.49 8.39
C ILE A 157 4.78 4.56 9.58
N LYS A 158 4.10 4.89 10.67
CA LYS A 158 3.91 4.01 11.83
C LYS A 158 2.44 3.63 11.94
N PHE A 159 2.19 2.36 12.23
CA PHE A 159 0.86 1.81 12.48
C PHE A 159 0.59 1.71 13.96
N TYR A 160 -0.65 1.99 14.34
CA TYR A 160 -1.12 1.95 15.71
C TYR A 160 -2.44 1.21 15.77
N LYS A 161 -2.66 0.48 16.84
CA LYS A 161 -3.99 -0.02 17.19
C LYS A 161 -4.93 1.16 17.40
N ASN A 162 -6.15 1.06 16.92
CA ASN A 162 -7.25 1.95 17.25
C ASN A 162 -8.19 1.28 18.28
N ASN A 163 -9.00 2.07 18.98
CA ASN A 163 -9.92 1.57 20.01
C ASN A 163 -11.03 0.66 19.44
N ASN A 164 -11.23 0.65 18.12
CA ASN A 164 -12.17 -0.25 17.45
C ASN A 164 -11.72 -1.71 17.49
N TRP A 165 -10.42 -1.96 17.65
CA TRP A 165 -9.83 -3.29 17.72
C TRP A 165 -9.85 -3.87 19.14
N ASP A 166 -10.89 -3.58 19.92
CA ASP A 166 -11.21 -4.37 21.10
C ASP A 166 -12.13 -5.49 20.63
N LEU A 167 -11.64 -6.73 20.78
CA LEU A 167 -12.26 -7.98 20.34
C LEU A 167 -13.76 -8.00 20.63
N LYS A 168 -14.58 -7.86 19.58
CA LYS A 168 -15.97 -8.33 19.58
C LYS A 168 -16.01 -9.85 19.46
#